data_AF-A0A9D9V0R1-F1
#
_entry.id   AF-A0A9D9V0R1-F1
#
_cell.length_a   1.000
_cell.length_b   1.000
_cell.length_c   1.000
_cell.angle_alpha   90.00
_cell.angle_beta   90.00
_cell.angle_gamma   90.00
#
_symmetry.space_group_name_H-M   'P 1'
#
loop_
_entity.id
_entity.type
_entity.pdbx_description
1 polymer ?
#
loop_
_entity_poly.entity_id
_entity_poly.type
_entity_poly.pdbx_seq_one_letter_code
_entity_poly.pdbx_strand_id
1 'polypeptide(L)'
;MKKSILLLFSFFFIFKLSSMSDDESLQYKKIPLTQQVSWQAPRILQNKGFVADTLIKTLHGYQQIQNLQIGDIVYKNETEQTTITDIFHNDVHQFIRLTKDNVTIDVGDEQQFLSAHRSWMYALCITPHDIFLDHDGLQYSFDSVEMIKEDIRTYSITVDHHIFTATQFDLVTHNSAIVIAPSIILNCVQLFQPVITLFGVTLSLYYFSSYAPPLQQGNTITYPASPEKIYFDTRYQQLQKLKQEFICLHAALKTIKCQFQDQVTLLSYQQLFNNKFIQTYNITAQYEATLDFEDRLQLTEIRQKILYDLEEEICNIQIAIGLFVNEILHRKSTTIEYYNSFIQHNQDPIHQCLKLPNNINYHTIIQYYTFTAICNMLLEEIDSRNKECNIASQCFNFKNEVINKTTNIIEAFNQEKQNIALFQATIEKTKLGNQIKIQNVIIYFKQNQKLACPNINQQINNVKNELHQSFQNKSKNKAQSYPQINPPPKKPDQDDDDREIPRIYVGAKYHAKKASAIKSAAPKNGQDALDFSLPIGPRIRVGISENEIVILARTLLRPQGGSEWHGYATTWDDLESNQESEILKTLKKNGLVKNNGKII
;
A
#
# COMPACT_ATOMS: atom_id res chain seq x y z
N MET A 1 4.09 40.22 -65.87
CA MET A 1 2.99 39.81 -64.95
C MET A 1 3.23 38.49 -64.22
N LYS A 2 3.54 37.35 -64.88
CA LYS A 2 3.70 36.05 -64.18
C LYS A 2 4.79 36.00 -63.08
N LYS A 3 5.94 36.66 -63.27
CA LYS A 3 7.00 36.75 -62.24
C LYS A 3 6.62 37.59 -61.02
N SER A 4 5.82 38.65 -61.22
CA SER A 4 5.36 39.54 -60.16
C SER A 4 4.28 38.90 -59.27
N ILE A 5 3.42 38.06 -59.86
CA ILE A 5 2.41 37.27 -59.12
C ILE A 5 3.08 36.18 -58.27
N LEU A 6 4.14 35.53 -58.77
CA LEU A 6 4.92 34.54 -58.02
C LEU A 6 5.65 35.16 -56.81
N LEU A 7 6.15 36.40 -56.97
CA LEU A 7 6.80 37.17 -55.91
C LEU A 7 5.81 37.63 -54.83
N LEU A 8 4.61 38.08 -55.23
CA LEU A 8 3.53 38.44 -54.29
C LEU A 8 3.01 37.22 -53.51
N PHE A 9 2.89 36.05 -54.15
CA PHE A 9 2.47 34.82 -53.49
C PHE A 9 3.53 34.26 -52.53
N SER A 10 4.81 34.28 -52.91
CA SER A 10 5.90 33.91 -52.00
C SER A 10 6.00 34.85 -50.81
N PHE A 11 5.79 36.16 -51.00
CA PHE A 11 5.71 37.13 -49.91
C PHE A 11 4.53 36.85 -48.96
N PHE A 12 3.33 36.59 -49.49
CA PHE A 12 2.15 36.24 -48.68
C PHE A 12 2.33 34.90 -47.94
N PHE A 13 2.99 33.92 -48.55
CA PHE A 13 3.28 32.62 -47.94
C PHE A 13 4.29 32.76 -46.77
N ILE A 14 5.36 33.55 -46.97
CA ILE A 14 6.36 33.84 -45.93
C ILE A 14 5.73 34.65 -44.78
N PHE A 15 4.88 35.63 -45.07
CA PHE A 15 4.18 36.43 -44.06
C PHE A 15 3.20 35.58 -43.23
N LYS A 16 2.48 34.63 -43.85
CA LYS A 16 1.57 33.71 -43.14
C LYS A 16 2.31 32.66 -42.31
N LEU A 17 3.47 32.18 -42.76
CA LEU A 17 4.32 31.28 -41.96
C LEU A 17 5.02 32.00 -40.80
N SER A 18 5.40 33.26 -40.99
CA SER A 18 6.11 34.07 -39.98
C SER A 18 5.18 34.69 -38.93
N SER A 19 3.92 34.99 -39.28
CA SER A 19 2.89 35.48 -38.32
C SER A 19 2.20 34.36 -37.54
N MET A 20 2.51 33.09 -37.83
CA MET A 20 2.06 31.93 -37.05
C MET A 20 3.12 31.45 -36.04
N SER A 21 4.20 32.21 -35.84
CA SER A 21 5.25 31.90 -34.85
C SER A 21 4.95 32.42 -33.44
N ASP A 22 3.85 33.14 -33.24
CA ASP A 22 3.31 33.43 -31.92
C ASP A 22 2.50 32.21 -31.42
N ASP A 23 3.09 31.02 -31.53
CA ASP A 23 2.67 29.89 -30.70
C ASP A 23 3.14 30.28 -29.31
N GLU A 24 2.20 30.72 -28.45
CA GLU A 24 2.38 30.68 -27.00
C GLU A 24 2.96 29.31 -26.69
N SER A 25 4.26 29.25 -26.48
CA SER A 25 4.98 28.02 -26.17
C SER A 25 4.19 27.36 -25.06
N LEU A 26 3.89 26.06 -25.19
CA LEU A 26 3.36 25.23 -24.13
C LEU A 26 4.31 25.32 -22.92
N GLN A 27 4.19 26.39 -22.14
CA GLN A 27 4.79 26.49 -20.83
C GLN A 27 3.87 25.69 -19.93
N TYR A 28 4.02 24.38 -20.02
CA TYR A 28 3.57 23.51 -18.97
C TYR A 28 4.30 24.00 -17.72
N LYS A 29 3.57 24.68 -16.85
CA LYS A 29 4.09 25.12 -15.56
C LYS A 29 4.42 23.83 -14.82
N LYS A 30 5.70 23.48 -14.82
CA LYS A 30 6.23 22.28 -14.18
C LYS A 30 5.68 22.27 -12.77
N ILE A 31 4.73 21.38 -12.48
CA ILE A 31 4.32 21.16 -11.10
C ILE A 31 5.57 20.63 -10.41
N PRO A 32 6.09 21.31 -9.39
CA PRO A 32 7.24 20.79 -8.67
C PRO A 32 6.82 19.41 -8.15
N LEU A 33 7.59 18.37 -8.49
CA LEU A 33 7.49 17.03 -7.86
C LEU A 33 7.64 17.08 -6.33
N THR A 34 7.84 18.27 -5.76
CA THR A 34 8.13 18.58 -4.37
C THR A 34 7.14 19.56 -3.73
N GLN A 35 6.06 19.99 -4.39
CA GLN A 35 4.90 20.44 -3.62
C GLN A 35 4.27 19.18 -3.03
N GLN A 36 4.87 18.69 -1.94
CA GLN A 36 4.18 17.93 -0.93
C GLN A 36 2.88 18.70 -0.70
N VAL A 37 1.79 18.18 -1.25
CA VAL A 37 0.47 18.50 -0.73
C VAL A 37 0.64 18.20 0.75
N SER A 38 0.59 19.25 1.57
CA SER A 38 0.59 19.11 3.02
C SER A 38 -0.78 18.55 3.40
N TRP A 39 -1.04 17.32 2.96
CA TRP A 39 -2.14 16.54 3.47
C TRP A 39 -1.69 16.16 4.87
N GLN A 40 -2.10 16.99 5.83
CA GLN A 40 -1.95 16.63 7.22
C GLN A 40 -2.90 15.49 7.47
N ALA A 41 -2.36 14.33 7.87
CA ALA A 41 -3.18 13.23 8.32
C ALA A 41 -4.23 13.75 9.30
N PRO A 42 -5.48 13.26 9.26
CA PRO A 42 -6.37 13.46 10.38
C PRO A 42 -5.63 12.91 11.59
N ARG A 43 -5.15 13.81 12.47
CA ARG A 43 -4.64 13.38 13.78
C ARG A 43 -5.82 12.71 14.44
N ILE A 44 -5.80 11.39 14.52
CA ILE A 44 -6.67 10.67 15.43
C ILE A 44 -6.10 10.97 16.79
N LEU A 45 -6.53 12.10 17.35
CA LEU A 45 -6.21 12.50 18.70
C LEU A 45 -6.91 11.48 19.60
N GLN A 46 -6.17 10.44 20.00
CA GLN A 46 -6.57 9.64 21.14
C GLN A 46 -6.73 10.63 22.30
N ASN A 47 -7.89 10.67 22.94
CA ASN A 47 -8.14 11.52 24.10
C ASN A 47 -7.49 10.89 25.34
N LYS A 48 -6.17 10.71 25.25
CA LYS A 48 -5.27 10.17 26.28
C LYS A 48 -4.44 11.31 26.87
N GLY A 49 -3.95 11.06 28.07
CA GLY A 49 -3.14 12.00 28.81
C GLY A 49 -3.86 12.62 29.99
N PHE A 50 -3.14 13.51 30.66
CA PHE A 50 -3.53 14.10 31.94
C PHE A 50 -3.61 15.62 31.81
N VAL A 51 -4.45 16.24 32.62
CA VAL A 51 -4.50 17.71 32.70
C VAL A 51 -3.20 18.24 33.30
N ALA A 52 -2.87 19.48 32.93
CA ALA A 52 -1.56 20.11 33.08
C ALA A 52 -0.93 20.01 34.48
N ASP A 53 -1.75 20.08 35.53
CA ASP A 53 -1.35 20.07 36.93
C ASP A 53 -1.15 18.66 37.51
N THR A 54 -1.45 17.61 36.74
CA THR A 54 -1.29 16.23 37.20
C THR A 54 0.16 15.92 37.53
N LEU A 55 0.40 15.39 38.73
CA LEU A 55 1.72 15.04 39.22
C LEU A 55 2.19 13.69 38.67
N ILE A 56 3.41 13.64 38.16
CA ILE A 56 4.10 12.43 37.68
C ILE A 56 5.30 12.16 38.58
N LYS A 57 5.54 10.89 38.91
CA LYS A 57 6.66 10.48 39.77
C LYS A 57 7.96 10.41 38.98
N THR A 58 8.90 11.28 39.35
CA THR A 58 10.24 11.39 38.76
C THR A 58 11.33 11.06 39.79
N LEU A 59 12.58 10.99 39.35
CA LEU A 59 13.75 10.87 40.25
C LEU A 59 13.86 12.00 41.29
N HIS A 60 13.29 13.17 41.02
CA HIS A 60 13.37 14.34 41.89
C HIS A 60 12.08 14.55 42.71
N GLY A 61 11.23 13.54 42.78
CA GLY A 61 9.91 13.60 43.40
C GLY A 61 8.81 13.85 42.36
N TYR A 62 7.71 14.45 42.80
CA TYR A 62 6.55 14.71 41.94
C TYR A 62 6.72 16.00 41.14
N GLN A 63 6.49 15.91 39.83
CA GLN A 63 6.52 17.05 38.92
C GLN A 63 5.24 17.07 38.08
N GLN A 64 4.69 18.26 37.84
CA GLN A 64 3.52 18.40 36.98
C GLN A 64 3.84 17.96 35.55
N ILE A 65 2.91 17.25 34.91
CA ILE A 65 3.10 16.68 33.57
C ILE A 65 3.43 17.75 32.52
N GLN A 66 2.87 18.95 32.64
CA GLN A 66 3.16 20.07 31.73
C GLN A 66 4.62 20.56 31.78
N ASN A 67 5.32 20.29 32.89
CA ASN A 67 6.68 20.74 33.12
C ASN A 67 7.72 19.67 32.76
N LEU A 68 7.31 18.46 32.37
CA LEU A 68 8.22 17.40 31.97
C LEU A 68 8.86 17.69 30.61
N GLN A 69 10.05 17.14 30.40
CA GLN A 69 10.83 17.31 29.19
C GLN A 69 11.27 15.95 28.62
N ILE A 70 11.53 15.93 27.30
CA ILE A 70 12.15 14.77 26.66
C ILE A 70 13.52 14.52 27.30
N GLY A 71 13.76 13.28 27.73
CA GLY A 71 14.95 12.90 28.49
C GLY A 71 14.75 12.81 30.00
N ASP A 72 13.64 13.33 30.54
CA ASP A 72 13.32 13.16 31.97
C ASP A 72 13.08 11.67 32.29
N ILE A 73 13.44 11.27 33.51
CA ILE A 73 13.27 9.89 34.00
C ILE A 73 12.06 9.82 34.91
N VAL A 74 11.14 8.91 34.57
CA VAL A 74 9.93 8.61 35.34
C VAL A 74 9.92 7.15 35.79
N TYR A 75 9.16 6.86 36.83
CA TYR A 75 9.04 5.49 37.35
C TYR A 75 7.97 4.69 36.59
N LYS A 76 8.25 3.41 36.32
CA LYS A 76 7.26 2.40 35.89
C LYS A 76 6.59 1.75 37.10
N ASN A 77 7.38 1.50 38.14
CA ASN A 77 7.04 0.96 39.46
C ASN A 77 8.15 1.34 40.46
N GLU A 78 8.17 0.82 41.70
CA GLU A 78 9.21 1.15 42.70
C GLU A 78 10.66 0.95 42.23
N THR A 79 10.91 -0.06 41.40
CA THR A 79 12.26 -0.53 41.07
C THR A 79 12.68 -0.23 39.64
N GLU A 80 11.71 -0.03 38.75
CA GLU A 80 11.93 0.18 37.32
C GLU A 80 11.68 1.63 36.91
N GLN A 81 12.61 2.14 36.11
CA GLN A 81 12.59 3.51 35.59
C GLN A 81 12.58 3.51 34.07
N THR A 82 12.12 4.61 33.49
CA THR A 82 12.06 4.79 32.05
C THR A 82 12.28 6.24 31.69
N THR A 83 12.74 6.48 30.47
CA THR A 83 13.02 7.81 29.96
C THR A 83 11.90 8.27 29.05
N ILE A 84 11.49 9.52 29.19
CA ILE A 84 10.55 10.15 28.27
C ILE A 84 11.22 10.35 26.91
N THR A 85 10.66 9.75 25.87
CA THR A 85 11.16 9.88 24.49
C THR A 85 10.46 10.98 23.71
N ASP A 86 9.17 11.21 24.00
CA ASP A 86 8.34 12.21 23.32
C ASP A 86 7.26 12.77 24.24
N ILE A 87 6.80 13.98 23.95
CA ILE A 87 5.71 14.66 24.68
C ILE A 87 4.72 15.26 23.68
N PHE A 88 3.44 15.10 23.97
CA PHE A 88 2.32 15.56 23.15
C PHE A 88 1.30 16.32 23.99
N HIS A 89 0.57 17.22 23.35
CA HIS A 89 -0.57 17.91 23.95
C HIS A 89 -1.76 17.89 22.99
N ASN A 90 -2.95 17.73 23.56
CA ASN A 90 -4.22 17.67 22.83
C ASN A 90 -5.21 18.63 23.49
N ASP A 91 -5.93 19.39 22.67
CA ASP A 91 -7.09 20.16 23.13
C ASP A 91 -8.32 19.25 23.01
N VAL A 92 -9.03 19.02 24.12
CA VAL A 92 -10.12 18.06 24.25
C VAL A 92 -11.36 18.76 24.83
N HIS A 93 -12.54 18.35 24.39
CA HIS A 93 -13.82 18.97 24.77
C HIS A 93 -14.57 18.22 25.87
N GLN A 94 -14.01 17.10 26.32
CA GLN A 94 -14.51 16.29 27.42
C GLN A 94 -13.38 15.50 28.07
N PHE A 95 -13.50 15.28 29.38
CA PHE A 95 -12.53 14.55 30.19
C PHE A 95 -13.21 13.91 31.40
N ILE A 96 -12.50 13.02 32.08
CA ILE A 96 -12.97 12.33 33.29
C ILE A 96 -12.27 12.91 34.51
N ARG A 97 -13.07 13.29 35.50
CA ARG A 97 -12.63 13.71 36.82
C ARG A 97 -12.78 12.55 37.81
N LEU A 98 -11.66 12.12 38.37
CA LEU A 98 -11.60 11.07 39.39
C LEU A 98 -11.34 11.73 40.75
N THR A 99 -12.17 11.47 41.76
CA THR A 99 -12.03 12.11 43.08
C THR A 99 -11.70 11.07 44.16
N LYS A 100 -10.71 11.36 44.98
CA LYS A 100 -10.40 10.61 46.20
C LYS A 100 -9.94 11.54 47.32
N ASP A 101 -10.52 11.42 48.50
CA ASP A 101 -10.13 12.19 49.70
C ASP A 101 -10.11 13.71 49.42
N ASN A 102 -11.11 14.19 48.67
CA ASN A 102 -11.25 15.57 48.15
C ASN A 102 -10.16 16.02 47.17
N VAL A 103 -9.33 15.12 46.65
CA VAL A 103 -8.37 15.42 45.58
C VAL A 103 -8.86 14.87 44.26
N THR A 104 -8.77 15.69 43.23
CA THR A 104 -9.25 15.39 41.88
C THR A 104 -8.10 15.12 40.93
N ILE A 105 -8.28 14.18 40.03
CA ILE A 105 -7.40 13.91 38.91
C ILE A 105 -8.24 14.01 37.64
N ASP A 106 -7.85 14.92 36.76
CA ASP A 106 -8.53 15.13 35.49
C ASP A 106 -7.73 14.50 34.35
N VAL A 107 -8.36 13.60 33.61
CA VAL A 107 -7.71 12.77 32.57
C VAL A 107 -8.56 12.68 31.31
N GLY A 108 -7.89 12.50 30.18
CA GLY A 108 -8.58 12.14 28.93
C GLY A 108 -9.39 10.85 29.11
N ASP A 109 -10.54 10.76 28.45
CA ASP A 109 -11.49 9.64 28.62
C ASP A 109 -10.92 8.28 28.16
N GLU A 110 -9.91 8.28 27.29
CA GLU A 110 -9.19 7.11 26.83
C GLU A 110 -7.91 6.79 27.63
N GLN A 111 -7.58 7.56 28.68
CA GLN A 111 -6.43 7.28 29.53
C GLN A 111 -6.63 5.95 30.28
N GLN A 112 -5.58 5.13 30.41
CA GLN A 112 -5.69 3.80 31.02
C GLN A 112 -4.95 3.69 32.35
N PHE A 113 -5.52 2.91 33.27
CA PHE A 113 -5.00 2.56 34.58
C PHE A 113 -4.99 1.04 34.79
N LEU A 114 -4.08 0.53 35.62
CA LEU A 114 -4.02 -0.91 35.94
C LEU A 114 -5.02 -1.28 37.04
N SER A 115 -5.95 -2.19 36.73
CA SER A 115 -6.91 -2.72 37.71
C SER A 115 -6.30 -3.80 38.62
N ALA A 116 -6.95 -4.10 39.74
CA ALA A 116 -6.59 -5.20 40.65
C ALA A 116 -6.62 -6.58 39.98
N HIS A 117 -7.37 -6.73 38.87
CA HIS A 117 -7.40 -7.95 38.06
C HIS A 117 -6.25 -8.02 37.05
N ARG A 118 -5.25 -7.13 37.15
CA ARG A 118 -4.10 -7.01 36.24
C ARG A 118 -4.51 -6.78 34.79
N SER A 119 -5.56 -5.99 34.59
CA SER A 119 -6.05 -5.57 33.27
C SER A 119 -6.03 -4.05 33.15
N TRP A 120 -5.77 -3.55 31.94
CA TRP A 120 -5.82 -2.13 31.63
C TRP A 120 -7.27 -1.67 31.52
N MET A 121 -7.65 -0.66 32.29
CA MET A 121 -8.99 -0.08 32.34
C MET A 121 -8.94 1.39 31.92
N TYR A 122 -9.83 1.78 31.01
CA TYR A 122 -9.96 3.15 30.53
C TYR A 122 -10.64 4.06 31.56
N ALA A 123 -10.27 5.34 31.61
CA ALA A 123 -10.80 6.32 32.54
C ALA A 123 -12.31 6.49 32.42
N LEU A 124 -12.84 6.51 31.19
CA LEU A 124 -14.29 6.56 30.91
C LEU A 124 -15.09 5.43 31.57
N CYS A 125 -14.40 4.36 31.89
CA CYS A 125 -14.98 3.10 32.28
C CYS A 125 -14.85 2.82 33.78
N ILE A 126 -14.17 3.71 34.50
CA ILE A 126 -13.97 3.61 35.93
C ILE A 126 -15.29 3.95 36.62
N THR A 127 -15.66 3.10 37.57
CA THR A 127 -16.72 3.35 38.54
C THR A 127 -16.11 3.45 39.94
N PRO A 128 -16.81 4.08 40.92
CA PRO A 128 -16.35 4.11 42.31
C PRO A 128 -16.19 2.71 42.96
N HIS A 129 -16.72 1.65 42.33
CA HIS A 129 -16.62 0.28 42.81
C HIS A 129 -15.36 -0.45 42.30
N ASP A 130 -14.68 0.11 41.30
CA ASP A 130 -13.50 -0.51 40.72
C ASP A 130 -12.28 -0.34 41.64
N ILE A 131 -11.44 -1.37 41.63
CA ILE A 131 -10.22 -1.43 42.43
C ILE A 131 -9.02 -1.41 41.49
N PHE A 132 -8.12 -0.46 41.74
CA PHE A 132 -6.88 -0.22 41.01
C PHE A 132 -5.68 -0.64 41.84
N LEU A 133 -4.56 -0.81 41.16
CA LEU A 133 -3.28 -1.03 41.81
C LEU A 133 -2.46 0.25 41.74
N ASP A 134 -1.97 0.69 42.89
CA ASP A 134 -0.83 1.60 42.91
C ASP A 134 0.44 0.86 42.51
N HIS A 135 1.55 1.57 42.47
CA HIS A 135 2.86 1.03 42.09
C HIS A 135 3.39 -0.04 43.07
N ASP A 136 2.85 -0.11 44.29
CA ASP A 136 3.20 -1.10 45.33
C ASP A 136 2.29 -2.34 45.27
N GLY A 137 1.30 -2.33 44.39
CA GLY A 137 0.27 -3.36 44.28
C GLY A 137 -0.78 -3.28 45.38
N LEU A 138 -0.87 -2.16 46.10
CA LEU A 138 -1.95 -1.89 47.04
C LEU A 138 -3.23 -1.53 46.28
N GLN A 139 -4.35 -1.92 46.88
CA GLN A 139 -5.66 -1.69 46.31
C GLN A 139 -6.13 -0.26 46.55
N TYR A 140 -6.63 0.36 45.50
CA TYR A 140 -7.05 1.75 45.48
C TYR A 140 -8.43 1.90 44.84
N SER A 141 -9.30 2.75 45.39
CA SER A 141 -10.61 3.05 44.80
C SER A 141 -10.94 4.54 44.90
N PHE A 142 -11.72 5.03 43.94
CA PHE A 142 -12.17 6.43 43.88
C PHE A 142 -13.49 6.63 44.62
N ASP A 143 -13.68 7.80 45.23
CA ASP A 143 -14.92 8.18 45.90
C ASP A 143 -15.99 8.63 44.88
N SER A 144 -15.58 9.30 43.80
CA SER A 144 -16.46 9.66 42.70
C SER A 144 -15.74 9.68 41.34
N VAL A 145 -16.53 9.51 40.28
CA VAL A 145 -16.08 9.58 38.88
C VAL A 145 -17.10 10.40 38.09
N GLU A 146 -16.66 11.46 37.43
CA GLU A 146 -17.53 12.39 36.71
C GLU A 146 -17.01 12.67 35.30
N MET A 147 -17.90 12.73 34.31
CA MET A 147 -17.56 13.20 32.96
C MET A 147 -17.84 14.71 32.86
N ILE A 148 -16.79 15.48 32.58
CA ILE A 148 -16.87 16.93 32.42
C ILE A 148 -16.82 17.27 30.93
N LYS A 149 -17.66 18.21 30.49
CA LYS A 149 -17.77 18.66 29.09
C LYS A 149 -17.29 20.11 28.96
N GLU A 150 -15.98 20.29 29.04
CA GLU A 150 -15.31 21.58 28.96
C GLU A 150 -14.06 21.46 28.09
N ASP A 151 -13.65 22.57 27.49
CA ASP A 151 -12.43 22.66 26.69
C ASP A 151 -11.21 22.68 27.61
N ILE A 152 -10.38 21.66 27.53
CA ILE A 152 -9.15 21.55 28.33
C ILE A 152 -8.00 20.99 27.51
N ARG A 153 -6.77 21.29 27.93
CA ARG A 153 -5.56 20.72 27.33
C ARG A 153 -5.06 19.55 28.16
N THR A 154 -4.91 18.40 27.52
CA THR A 154 -4.26 17.21 28.10
C THR A 154 -2.84 17.06 27.57
N TYR A 155 -1.99 16.45 28.38
CA TYR A 155 -0.58 16.19 28.11
C TYR A 155 -0.33 14.68 28.16
N SER A 156 0.41 14.17 27.19
CA SER A 156 0.75 12.75 27.04
C SER A 156 2.25 12.60 26.85
N ILE A 157 2.86 11.59 27.49
CA ILE A 157 4.29 11.29 27.38
C ILE A 157 4.51 9.90 26.79
N THR A 158 5.49 9.74 25.91
CA THR A 158 5.92 8.42 25.42
C THR A 158 7.11 7.95 26.22
N VAL A 159 7.03 6.73 26.71
CA VAL A 159 8.06 6.04 27.49
C VAL A 159 8.22 4.62 26.97
N ASP A 160 9.36 4.01 27.25
CA ASP A 160 9.60 2.61 26.92
C ASP A 160 8.55 1.68 27.57
N HIS A 161 8.06 0.71 26.81
CA HIS A 161 6.92 -0.17 27.15
C HIS A 161 5.60 0.53 27.52
N HIS A 162 5.46 1.84 27.25
CA HIS A 162 4.19 2.58 27.40
C HIS A 162 3.61 2.62 28.82
N ILE A 163 4.41 2.35 29.84
CA ILE A 163 3.95 2.26 31.24
C ILE A 163 4.70 3.28 32.08
N PHE A 164 3.97 4.02 32.94
CA PHE A 164 4.55 4.88 33.96
C PHE A 164 3.59 5.10 35.12
N THR A 165 4.14 5.53 36.26
CA THR A 165 3.42 5.87 37.47
C THR A 165 2.99 7.34 37.45
N ALA A 166 1.70 7.57 37.58
CA ALA A 166 1.11 8.91 37.54
C ALA A 166 0.24 9.16 38.76
N THR A 167 -0.05 10.45 38.97
CA THR A 167 -0.83 10.99 40.08
C THR A 167 -0.13 10.89 41.43
N GLN A 168 -0.62 11.65 42.40
CA GLN A 168 -0.16 11.61 43.79
C GLN A 168 -0.48 10.30 44.53
N PHE A 169 -1.25 9.40 43.91
CA PHE A 169 -1.61 8.10 44.46
C PHE A 169 -0.81 6.95 43.83
N ASP A 170 0.25 7.29 43.09
CA ASP A 170 1.14 6.31 42.50
C ASP A 170 0.45 5.26 41.61
N LEU A 171 -0.58 5.66 40.86
CA LEU A 171 -1.31 4.75 39.98
C LEU A 171 -0.49 4.35 38.77
N VAL A 172 -0.52 3.06 38.43
CA VAL A 172 0.14 2.53 37.24
C VAL A 172 -0.71 2.82 36.01
N THR A 173 -0.13 3.49 35.03
CA THR A 173 -0.85 3.98 33.85
C THR A 173 -0.22 3.46 32.57
N HIS A 174 -1.07 3.30 31.54
CA HIS A 174 -0.63 2.91 30.20
C HIS A 174 -0.89 4.05 29.22
N ASN A 175 0.15 4.43 28.49
CA ASN A 175 0.06 5.40 27.41
C ASN A 175 0.63 4.79 26.14
N SER A 176 -0.26 4.28 25.29
CA SER A 176 0.13 3.82 23.96
C SER A 176 0.77 4.98 23.20
N ALA A 177 1.87 4.74 22.49
CA ALA A 177 2.41 5.72 21.55
C ALA A 177 1.27 6.30 20.69
N ILE A 178 1.31 7.62 20.46
CA ILE A 178 0.49 8.21 19.40
C ILE A 178 0.84 7.45 18.13
N VAL A 179 -0.15 6.71 17.62
CA VAL A 179 0.01 6.00 16.37
C VAL A 179 -0.01 7.05 15.28
N ILE A 180 1.17 7.56 14.91
CA ILE A 180 1.36 8.18 13.60
C ILE A 180 1.08 7.05 12.62
N ALA A 181 -0.11 7.05 12.00
CA ALA A 181 -0.47 6.03 11.04
C ALA A 181 0.66 5.97 9.99
N PRO A 182 1.38 4.84 9.86
CA PRO A 182 2.47 4.76 8.90
C PRO A 182 1.92 5.07 7.52
N SER A 183 2.52 6.06 6.85
CA SER A 183 2.10 6.50 5.53
C SER A 183 3.04 5.96 4.46
N ILE A 184 2.50 5.33 3.42
CA ILE A 184 3.26 5.00 2.21
C ILE A 184 3.11 6.18 1.26
N ILE A 185 4.24 6.83 0.94
CA ILE A 185 4.29 7.90 -0.07
C ILE A 185 4.80 7.31 -1.38
N LEU A 186 3.90 7.20 -2.35
CA LEU A 186 4.21 7.00 -3.75
C LEU A 186 4.37 8.37 -4.43
N ASN A 187 4.96 8.39 -5.62
CA ASN A 187 5.30 9.61 -6.36
C ASN A 187 4.18 10.67 -6.37
N CYS A 188 2.94 10.27 -6.62
CA CYS A 188 1.77 11.16 -6.60
C CYS A 188 0.64 10.72 -5.67
N VAL A 189 0.79 9.57 -5.00
CA VAL A 189 -0.24 8.98 -4.13
C VAL A 189 0.30 8.74 -2.73
N GLN A 190 -0.43 9.17 -1.71
CA GLN A 190 -0.16 8.90 -0.31
C GLN A 190 -1.22 7.97 0.24
N LEU A 191 -0.80 6.96 1.00
CA LEU A 191 -1.66 5.95 1.61
C LEU A 191 -1.45 5.92 3.13
N PHE A 192 -2.54 5.85 3.89
CA PHE A 192 -2.55 5.69 5.34
C PHE A 192 -3.21 4.38 5.70
N GLN A 193 -2.76 3.76 6.79
CA GLN A 193 -3.32 2.49 7.25
C GLN A 193 -4.83 2.65 7.48
N PRO A 194 -5.67 1.97 6.68
CA PRO A 194 -7.07 2.34 6.53
C PRO A 194 -7.85 2.00 7.80
N VAL A 195 -7.46 0.88 8.40
CA VAL A 195 -7.92 0.35 9.68
C VAL A 195 -7.76 1.38 10.81
N ILE A 196 -6.55 1.92 10.97
CA ILE A 196 -6.22 2.92 12.00
C ILE A 196 -7.00 4.20 11.70
N THR A 197 -7.04 4.61 10.44
CA THR A 197 -7.60 5.90 10.02
C THR A 197 -9.13 5.98 10.09
N LEU A 198 -9.84 4.86 9.87
CA LEU A 198 -11.31 4.83 9.84
C LEU A 198 -11.96 4.51 11.17
N PHE A 199 -11.28 3.71 11.98
CA PHE A 199 -11.86 3.19 13.21
C PHE A 199 -11.12 3.68 14.45
N GLY A 200 -10.03 4.44 14.28
CA GLY A 200 -9.08 4.76 15.33
C GLY A 200 -8.55 3.51 16.04
N VAL A 201 -7.99 3.70 17.23
CA VAL A 201 -7.80 2.59 18.20
C VAL A 201 -9.14 2.26 18.90
N THR A 202 -10.24 2.86 18.43
CA THR A 202 -11.41 3.27 19.20
C THR A 202 -12.59 2.28 19.20
N LEU A 203 -12.36 0.97 19.02
CA LEU A 203 -13.41 -0.02 19.32
C LEU A 203 -13.31 -0.62 20.73
N SER A 204 -12.32 -0.23 21.54
CA SER A 204 -12.33 -0.49 22.97
C SER A 204 -13.43 0.28 23.73
N LEU A 205 -14.06 1.30 23.11
CA LEU A 205 -15.14 2.10 23.70
C LEU A 205 -16.52 1.43 23.70
N TYR A 206 -16.75 0.33 22.97
CA TYR A 206 -18.03 -0.41 23.04
C TYR A 206 -18.06 -1.42 24.21
N TYR A 207 -16.94 -1.56 24.94
CA TYR A 207 -16.76 -2.58 25.98
C TYR A 207 -17.53 -2.31 27.29
N PHE A 208 -18.24 -1.18 27.41
CA PHE A 208 -18.76 -0.70 28.70
C PHE A 208 -20.27 -0.44 28.78
N SER A 209 -21.11 -1.24 28.11
CA SER A 209 -22.56 -1.25 28.43
C SER A 209 -23.20 -2.62 28.71
N SER A 210 -22.45 -3.71 28.88
CA SER A 210 -23.09 -5.00 29.20
C SER A 210 -22.20 -6.05 29.88
N TYR A 211 -21.95 -5.90 31.18
CA TYR A 211 -22.18 -7.03 32.07
C TYR A 211 -23.69 -7.16 32.29
N ALA A 212 -24.41 -7.63 31.26
CA ALA A 212 -25.80 -8.01 31.43
C ALA A 212 -25.80 -9.34 32.21
N PRO A 213 -26.35 -9.39 33.43
CA PRO A 213 -26.55 -10.66 34.11
C PRO A 213 -27.41 -11.59 33.23
N PRO A 214 -27.25 -12.92 33.33
CA PRO A 214 -28.06 -13.86 32.55
C PRO A 214 -29.55 -13.57 32.76
N LEU A 215 -30.26 -13.33 31.66
CA LEU A 215 -31.69 -13.07 31.70
C LEU A 215 -32.42 -14.41 31.85
N GLN A 216 -33.08 -14.61 32.99
CA GLN A 216 -34.03 -15.71 33.17
C GLN A 216 -35.38 -15.30 32.60
N GLN A 217 -35.79 -15.95 31.51
CA GLN A 217 -37.18 -15.95 31.04
C GLN A 217 -37.72 -17.38 31.17
N GLY A 218 -38.42 -17.65 32.28
CA GLY A 218 -38.93 -19.00 32.58
C GLY A 218 -37.82 -20.01 32.89
N ASN A 219 -37.94 -21.25 32.39
CA ASN A 219 -36.96 -22.33 32.62
C ASN A 219 -35.72 -22.26 31.71
N THR A 220 -35.61 -21.24 30.86
CA THR A 220 -34.52 -21.12 29.88
C THR A 220 -33.58 -20.00 30.30
N ILE A 221 -32.33 -20.36 30.63
CA ILE A 221 -31.27 -19.38 30.89
C ILE A 221 -30.67 -19.00 29.53
N THR A 222 -30.77 -17.72 29.17
CA THR A 222 -30.07 -17.18 27.99
C THR A 222 -28.82 -16.44 28.45
N TYR A 223 -27.66 -16.91 27.99
CA TYR A 223 -26.39 -16.25 28.23
C TYR A 223 -26.16 -15.21 27.12
N PRO A 224 -26.03 -13.91 27.44
CA PRO A 224 -25.60 -12.94 26.45
C PRO A 224 -24.20 -13.31 25.91
N ALA A 225 -23.94 -12.99 24.65
CA ALA A 225 -22.61 -13.14 24.06
C ALA A 225 -21.57 -12.39 24.91
N SER A 226 -20.36 -12.95 25.01
CA SER A 226 -19.26 -12.29 25.71
C SER A 226 -18.96 -10.92 25.06
N PRO A 227 -18.57 -9.88 25.83
CA PRO A 227 -18.20 -8.58 25.27
C PRO A 227 -17.10 -8.68 24.20
N GLU A 228 -16.13 -9.59 24.39
CA GLU A 228 -15.08 -9.89 23.42
C GLU A 228 -15.64 -10.45 22.10
N LYS A 229 -16.64 -11.35 22.15
CA LYS A 229 -17.32 -11.86 20.96
C LYS A 229 -18.08 -10.78 20.21
N ILE A 230 -18.82 -9.92 20.93
CA ILE A 230 -19.57 -8.81 20.33
C ILE A 230 -18.61 -7.85 19.64
N TYR A 231 -17.47 -7.54 20.28
CA TYR A 231 -16.39 -6.76 19.68
C TYR A 231 -15.87 -7.43 18.40
N PHE A 232 -15.52 -8.72 18.47
CA PHE A 232 -15.02 -9.48 17.34
C PHE A 232 -16.02 -9.45 16.17
N ASP A 233 -17.30 -9.78 16.42
CA ASP A 233 -18.34 -9.84 15.39
C ASP A 233 -18.55 -8.45 14.74
N THR A 234 -18.63 -7.40 15.56
CA THR A 234 -18.79 -6.02 15.07
C THR A 234 -17.61 -5.57 14.23
N ARG A 235 -16.39 -5.77 14.77
CA ARG A 235 -15.14 -5.40 14.09
C ARG A 235 -14.96 -6.17 12.80
N TYR A 236 -15.20 -7.47 12.83
CA TYR A 236 -15.11 -8.35 11.67
C TYR A 236 -16.08 -7.91 10.58
N GLN A 237 -17.35 -7.60 10.91
CA GLN A 237 -18.32 -7.08 9.94
C GLN A 237 -17.89 -5.75 9.33
N GLN A 238 -17.36 -4.82 10.13
CA GLN A 238 -16.85 -3.54 9.66
C GLN A 238 -15.66 -3.71 8.70
N LEU A 239 -14.69 -4.55 9.07
CA LEU A 239 -13.53 -4.85 8.22
C LEU A 239 -13.94 -5.59 6.94
N GLN A 240 -14.90 -6.51 7.00
CA GLN A 240 -15.42 -7.19 5.81
C GLN A 240 -16.10 -6.21 4.85
N LYS A 241 -16.92 -5.29 5.38
CA LYS A 241 -17.52 -4.22 4.56
C LYS A 241 -16.44 -3.39 3.87
N LEU A 242 -15.42 -2.97 4.64
CA LEU A 242 -14.28 -2.20 4.14
C LEU A 242 -13.53 -2.95 3.03
N LYS A 243 -13.25 -4.24 3.24
CA LYS A 243 -12.61 -5.12 2.26
C LYS A 243 -13.42 -5.19 0.96
N GLN A 244 -14.74 -5.36 1.04
CA GLN A 244 -15.60 -5.42 -0.16
C GLN A 244 -15.58 -4.11 -0.95
N GLU A 245 -15.59 -2.96 -0.27
CA GLU A 245 -15.48 -1.65 -0.93
C GLU A 245 -14.16 -1.51 -1.71
N PHE A 246 -13.03 -1.94 -1.11
CA PHE A 246 -11.74 -1.95 -1.79
C PHE A 246 -11.67 -2.98 -2.94
N ILE A 247 -12.26 -4.17 -2.79
CA ILE A 247 -12.32 -5.18 -3.86
C ILE A 247 -13.09 -4.65 -5.07
N CYS A 248 -14.26 -4.03 -4.85
CA CYS A 248 -15.06 -3.43 -5.92
C CYS A 248 -14.26 -2.37 -6.69
N LEU A 249 -13.49 -1.53 -5.98
CA LEU A 249 -12.66 -0.51 -6.59
C LEU A 249 -11.50 -1.12 -7.39
N HIS A 250 -10.81 -2.11 -6.83
CA HIS A 250 -9.75 -2.83 -7.52
C HIS A 250 -10.27 -3.55 -8.79
N ALA A 251 -11.47 -4.14 -8.73
CA ALA A 251 -12.11 -4.77 -9.89
C ALA A 251 -12.45 -3.74 -10.99
N ALA A 252 -12.95 -2.56 -10.62
CA ALA A 252 -13.23 -1.48 -11.57
C ALA A 252 -11.95 -1.01 -12.28
N LEU A 253 -10.85 -0.83 -11.53
CA LEU A 253 -9.54 -0.47 -12.09
C LEU A 253 -8.98 -1.55 -13.02
N LYS A 254 -9.20 -2.82 -12.69
CA LYS A 254 -8.80 -3.94 -13.57
C LYS A 254 -9.54 -3.91 -14.92
N THR A 255 -10.80 -3.49 -14.95
CA THR A 255 -11.55 -3.31 -16.19
C THR A 255 -10.95 -2.21 -17.06
N ILE A 256 -10.54 -1.09 -16.46
CA ILE A 256 -9.83 0.00 -17.17
C ILE A 256 -8.57 -0.55 -17.82
N LYS A 257 -7.77 -1.32 -17.08
CA LYS A 257 -6.56 -1.94 -17.64
C LYS A 257 -6.84 -2.79 -18.88
N CYS A 258 -7.88 -3.61 -18.84
CA CYS A 258 -8.27 -4.44 -19.99
C CYS A 258 -8.65 -3.59 -21.22
N GLN A 259 -9.22 -2.41 -21.00
CA GLN A 259 -9.66 -1.49 -22.06
C GLN A 259 -8.48 -0.78 -22.76
N PHE A 260 -7.40 -0.47 -22.03
CA PHE A 260 -6.26 0.30 -22.57
C PHE A 260 -5.06 -0.56 -23.02
N GLN A 261 -5.21 -1.90 -23.06
CA GLN A 261 -4.26 -2.88 -23.65
C GLN A 261 -2.78 -2.84 -23.21
N ASP A 262 -2.43 -2.08 -22.17
CA ASP A 262 -1.05 -2.03 -21.69
C ASP A 262 -0.77 -3.06 -20.57
N GLN A 263 0.40 -3.67 -20.67
CA GLN A 263 1.00 -4.47 -19.58
C GLN A 263 1.39 -3.54 -18.42
N VAL A 264 0.42 -3.06 -17.66
CA VAL A 264 0.65 -2.74 -16.24
C VAL A 264 1.29 -3.97 -15.61
N THR A 265 2.45 -3.80 -14.98
CA THR A 265 3.28 -4.86 -14.39
C THR A 265 2.51 -5.48 -13.23
N LEU A 266 1.62 -6.43 -13.54
CA LEU A 266 0.74 -7.09 -12.57
C LEU A 266 1.34 -8.39 -12.01
N LEU A 267 2.57 -8.70 -12.40
CA LEU A 267 3.23 -9.96 -12.02
C LEU A 267 3.44 -10.08 -10.50
N SER A 268 3.41 -8.98 -9.75
CA SER A 268 3.49 -8.98 -8.28
C SER A 268 2.13 -9.00 -7.55
N TYR A 269 1.01 -8.59 -8.17
CA TYR A 269 -0.24 -8.40 -7.43
C TYR A 269 -1.11 -9.65 -7.31
N GLN A 270 -1.08 -10.55 -8.30
CA GLN A 270 -1.86 -11.80 -8.20
C GLN A 270 -1.39 -12.70 -7.05
N GLN A 271 -0.14 -12.55 -6.59
CA GLN A 271 0.41 -13.29 -5.46
C GLN A 271 -0.13 -12.82 -4.11
N LEU A 272 -0.59 -11.56 -4.00
CA LEU A 272 -1.17 -11.00 -2.78
C LEU A 272 -2.63 -11.48 -2.54
N PHE A 273 -3.31 -11.95 -3.58
CA PHE A 273 -4.69 -12.44 -3.51
C PHE A 273 -4.76 -13.96 -3.43
N ASN A 274 -4.01 -14.57 -2.51
CA ASN A 274 -4.31 -15.94 -2.09
C ASN A 274 -5.38 -15.88 -1.01
N ASN A 275 -6.63 -16.11 -1.39
CA ASN A 275 -7.74 -16.36 -0.47
C ASN A 275 -7.39 -17.56 0.43
N LYS A 276 -6.69 -17.34 1.54
CA LYS A 276 -6.73 -18.29 2.65
C LYS A 276 -8.15 -18.22 3.19
N PHE A 277 -8.94 -19.23 2.88
CA PHE A 277 -10.20 -19.47 3.57
C PHE A 277 -9.86 -19.69 5.05
N ILE A 278 -10.01 -18.64 5.85
CA ILE A 278 -10.06 -18.80 7.30
C ILE A 278 -11.37 -19.52 7.57
N GLN A 279 -11.30 -20.77 8.03
CA GLN A 279 -12.48 -21.40 8.61
C GLN A 279 -12.88 -20.56 9.82
N THR A 280 -13.97 -19.80 9.69
CA THR A 280 -14.62 -19.18 10.83
C THR A 280 -15.08 -20.31 11.73
N TYR A 281 -14.44 -20.46 12.89
CA TYR A 281 -14.92 -21.31 13.96
C TYR A 281 -16.26 -20.74 14.44
N ASN A 282 -17.36 -21.20 13.85
CA ASN A 282 -18.72 -20.83 14.26
C ASN A 282 -19.03 -21.50 15.61
N ILE A 283 -18.47 -20.95 16.67
CA ILE A 283 -18.73 -21.35 18.04
C ILE A 283 -20.02 -20.64 18.51
N THR A 284 -21.03 -21.42 18.87
CA THR A 284 -22.28 -20.88 19.43
C THR A 284 -22.00 -20.23 20.78
N ALA A 285 -22.75 -19.18 21.14
CA ALA A 285 -22.61 -18.53 22.46
C ALA A 285 -22.83 -19.53 23.61
N GLN A 286 -23.67 -20.54 23.40
CA GLN A 286 -23.94 -21.60 24.37
C GLN A 286 -22.72 -22.52 24.58
N TYR A 287 -22.00 -22.90 23.52
CA TYR A 287 -20.77 -23.68 23.64
C TYR A 287 -19.64 -22.85 24.26
N GLU A 288 -19.52 -21.59 23.87
CA GLU A 288 -18.54 -20.66 24.42
C GLU A 288 -18.66 -20.48 25.94
N ALA A 289 -19.91 -20.46 26.46
CA ALA A 289 -20.19 -20.40 27.88
C ALA A 289 -19.76 -21.65 28.65
N THR A 290 -19.53 -22.78 27.96
CA THR A 290 -19.06 -24.04 28.56
C THR A 290 -17.55 -24.21 28.55
N LEU A 291 -16.82 -23.31 27.90
CA LEU A 291 -15.36 -23.37 27.82
C LEU A 291 -14.72 -23.00 29.17
N ASP A 292 -13.62 -23.66 29.49
CA ASP A 292 -12.81 -23.30 30.65
C ASP A 292 -12.03 -21.99 30.39
N PHE A 293 -11.16 -21.59 31.31
CA PHE A 293 -10.40 -20.35 31.16
C PHE A 293 -9.35 -20.43 30.04
N GLU A 294 -8.68 -21.58 29.91
CA GLU A 294 -7.58 -21.77 28.97
C GLU A 294 -8.10 -21.83 27.52
N ASP A 295 -9.22 -22.53 27.31
CA ASP A 295 -9.92 -22.58 26.03
C ASP A 295 -10.50 -21.22 25.62
N ARG A 296 -10.99 -20.42 26.57
CA ARG A 296 -11.47 -19.05 26.28
C ARG A 296 -10.33 -18.13 25.87
N LEU A 297 -9.17 -18.23 26.51
CA LEU A 297 -7.99 -17.46 26.15
C LEU A 297 -7.52 -17.79 24.73
N GLN A 298 -7.44 -19.09 24.39
CA GLN A 298 -7.10 -19.54 23.03
C GLN A 298 -8.10 -19.04 21.98
N LEU A 299 -9.40 -19.04 22.30
CA LEU A 299 -10.42 -18.52 21.40
C LEU A 299 -10.26 -17.02 21.13
N THR A 300 -9.93 -16.24 22.16
CA THR A 300 -9.64 -14.80 22.00
C THR A 300 -8.39 -14.57 21.13
N GLU A 301 -7.32 -15.33 21.33
CA GLU A 301 -6.11 -15.24 20.48
C GLU A 301 -6.42 -15.56 19.00
N ILE A 302 -7.24 -16.58 18.75
CA ILE A 302 -7.69 -16.93 17.40
C ILE A 302 -8.49 -15.78 16.78
N ARG A 303 -9.46 -15.21 17.52
CA ARG A 303 -10.26 -14.07 17.05
C ARG A 303 -9.41 -12.85 16.73
N GLN A 304 -8.46 -12.51 17.59
CA GLN A 304 -7.52 -11.41 17.34
C GLN A 304 -6.68 -11.64 16.09
N LYS A 305 -6.18 -12.86 15.90
CA LYS A 305 -5.44 -13.23 14.68
C LYS A 305 -6.28 -13.09 13.41
N ILE A 306 -7.55 -13.49 13.44
CA ILE A 306 -8.47 -13.34 12.31
C ILE A 306 -8.67 -11.88 11.94
N LEU A 307 -8.84 -11.00 12.94
CA LEU A 307 -8.95 -9.57 12.70
C LEU A 307 -7.66 -9.01 12.10
N TYR A 308 -6.50 -9.38 12.64
CA TYR A 308 -5.19 -8.96 12.12
C TYR A 308 -4.98 -9.37 10.66
N ASP A 309 -5.22 -10.65 10.33
CA ASP A 309 -5.08 -11.16 8.96
C ASP A 309 -6.01 -10.40 7.98
N LEU A 310 -7.23 -10.05 8.42
CA LEU A 310 -8.18 -9.29 7.61
C LEU A 310 -7.73 -7.82 7.44
N GLU A 311 -7.17 -7.21 8.48
CA GLU A 311 -6.59 -5.87 8.42
C GLU A 311 -5.40 -5.80 7.46
N GLU A 312 -4.50 -6.78 7.51
CA GLU A 312 -3.37 -6.93 6.58
C GLU A 312 -3.85 -7.07 5.14
N GLU A 313 -4.87 -7.90 4.90
CA GLU A 313 -5.45 -8.07 3.56
C GLU A 313 -6.03 -6.75 3.01
N ILE A 314 -6.76 -6.00 3.83
CA ILE A 314 -7.30 -4.68 3.45
C ILE A 314 -6.17 -3.71 3.08
N CYS A 315 -5.09 -3.68 3.87
CA CYS A 315 -3.91 -2.85 3.58
C CYS A 315 -3.29 -3.23 2.24
N ASN A 316 -3.12 -4.53 1.96
CA ASN A 316 -2.57 -5.01 0.71
C ASN A 316 -3.42 -4.60 -0.51
N ILE A 317 -4.75 -4.65 -0.40
CA ILE A 317 -5.65 -4.20 -1.48
C ILE A 317 -5.53 -2.69 -1.71
N GLN A 318 -5.49 -1.91 -0.63
CA GLN A 318 -5.33 -0.46 -0.72
C GLN A 318 -3.98 -0.07 -1.36
N ILE A 319 -2.89 -0.75 -1.00
CA ILE A 319 -1.58 -0.57 -1.63
C ILE A 319 -1.64 -0.86 -3.13
N ALA A 320 -2.30 -1.95 -3.52
CA ALA A 320 -2.48 -2.29 -4.93
C ALA A 320 -3.24 -1.22 -5.70
N ILE A 321 -4.30 -0.66 -5.11
CA ILE A 321 -5.05 0.46 -5.68
C ILE A 321 -4.17 1.71 -5.81
N GLY A 322 -3.42 2.06 -4.77
CA GLY A 322 -2.53 3.23 -4.78
C GLY A 322 -1.45 3.14 -5.85
N LEU A 323 -0.82 1.96 -5.99
CA LEU A 323 0.19 1.73 -7.01
C LEU A 323 -0.40 1.79 -8.43
N PHE A 324 -1.60 1.24 -8.64
CA PHE A 324 -2.29 1.31 -9.92
C PHE A 324 -2.59 2.76 -10.33
N VAL A 325 -3.13 3.56 -9.41
CA VAL A 325 -3.39 4.99 -9.64
C VAL A 325 -2.10 5.74 -9.92
N ASN A 326 -1.06 5.52 -9.11
CA ASN A 326 0.23 6.15 -9.28
C ASN A 326 0.84 5.84 -10.66
N GLU A 327 0.66 4.62 -11.16
CA GLU A 327 1.12 4.23 -12.50
C GLU A 327 0.37 4.97 -13.62
N ILE A 328 -0.96 5.09 -13.54
CA ILE A 328 -1.76 5.86 -14.50
C ILE A 328 -1.27 7.31 -14.59
N LEU A 329 -1.13 7.95 -13.43
CA LEU A 329 -0.70 9.34 -13.32
C LEU A 329 0.75 9.51 -13.83
N HIS A 330 1.65 8.60 -13.45
CA HIS A 330 3.04 8.64 -13.88
C HIS A 330 3.21 8.47 -15.39
N ARG A 331 2.45 7.56 -16.02
CA ARG A 331 2.47 7.36 -17.47
C ARG A 331 2.03 8.61 -18.22
N LYS A 332 0.93 9.23 -17.80
CA LYS A 332 0.47 10.50 -18.36
C LYS A 332 1.56 11.57 -18.28
N SER A 333 2.13 11.79 -17.08
CA SER A 333 3.19 12.78 -16.87
C SER A 333 4.39 12.52 -17.78
N THR A 334 4.81 11.25 -17.89
CA THR A 334 5.95 10.86 -18.73
C THR A 334 5.70 11.09 -20.22
N THR A 335 4.49 10.83 -20.71
CA THR A 335 4.11 11.12 -22.10
C THR A 335 4.15 12.63 -22.39
N ILE A 336 3.67 13.46 -21.45
CA ILE A 336 3.72 14.92 -21.58
C ILE A 336 5.17 15.42 -21.55
N GLU A 337 6.00 14.95 -20.62
CA GLU A 337 7.43 15.28 -20.58
C GLU A 337 8.13 14.93 -21.89
N TYR A 338 7.82 13.75 -22.45
CA TYR A 338 8.38 13.32 -23.71
C TYR A 338 7.96 14.22 -24.87
N TYR A 339 6.68 14.57 -24.96
CA TYR A 339 6.17 15.51 -25.95
C TYR A 339 6.88 16.86 -25.86
N ASN A 340 6.98 17.44 -24.67
CA ASN A 340 7.66 18.72 -24.46
C ASN A 340 9.14 18.64 -24.86
N SER A 341 9.83 17.57 -24.48
CA SER A 341 11.22 17.33 -24.90
C SER A 341 11.33 17.18 -26.42
N PHE A 342 10.40 16.47 -27.06
CA PHE A 342 10.40 16.29 -28.51
C PHE A 342 10.23 17.62 -29.24
N ILE A 343 9.28 18.45 -28.81
CA ILE A 343 9.06 19.80 -29.35
C ILE A 343 10.33 20.64 -29.17
N GLN A 344 10.87 20.72 -27.96
CA GLN A 344 12.05 21.55 -27.66
C GLN A 344 13.27 21.18 -28.52
N HIS A 345 13.52 19.90 -28.78
CA HIS A 345 14.70 19.46 -29.54
C HIS A 345 14.52 19.59 -31.07
N ASN A 346 13.29 19.59 -31.58
CA ASN A 346 13.02 19.49 -33.02
C ASN A 346 12.37 20.75 -33.62
N GLN A 347 11.84 21.66 -32.81
CA GLN A 347 11.12 22.84 -33.31
C GLN A 347 12.07 23.88 -33.94
N ASP A 348 13.23 24.14 -33.35
CA ASP A 348 14.17 25.17 -33.82
C ASP A 348 14.79 24.85 -35.19
N PRO A 349 15.34 23.64 -35.45
CA PRO A 349 15.91 23.31 -36.75
C PRO A 349 14.88 23.42 -37.88
N ILE A 350 13.65 23.03 -37.58
CA ILE A 350 12.55 23.02 -38.54
C ILE A 350 12.07 24.45 -38.84
N HIS A 351 11.92 25.28 -37.82
CA HIS A 351 11.56 26.69 -38.00
C HIS A 351 12.63 27.45 -38.77
N GLN A 352 13.91 27.18 -38.53
CA GLN A 352 15.01 27.80 -39.28
C GLN A 352 14.98 27.41 -40.76
N CYS A 353 14.72 26.14 -41.07
CA CYS A 353 14.62 25.68 -42.46
C CYS A 353 13.42 26.28 -43.22
N LEU A 354 12.32 26.60 -42.53
CA LEU A 354 11.12 27.21 -43.13
C LEU A 354 11.23 28.72 -43.37
N LYS A 355 12.11 29.43 -42.65
CA LYS A 355 12.32 30.88 -42.81
C LYS A 355 13.08 31.24 -44.10
N LEU A 356 13.76 30.28 -44.73
CA LEU A 356 14.57 30.50 -45.94
C LEU A 356 13.86 29.89 -47.17
N PRO A 357 13.04 30.66 -47.92
CA PRO A 357 12.24 30.15 -49.03
C PRO A 357 13.06 29.47 -50.14
N ASN A 358 14.34 29.83 -50.29
CA ASN A 358 15.24 29.24 -51.29
C ASN A 358 15.90 27.92 -50.84
N ASN A 359 15.78 27.54 -49.56
CA ASN A 359 16.38 26.32 -49.00
C ASN A 359 15.37 25.19 -48.76
N ILE A 360 14.09 25.40 -49.11
CA ILE A 360 13.05 24.39 -49.00
C ILE A 360 13.28 23.30 -50.06
N ASN A 361 14.09 22.31 -49.68
CA ASN A 361 14.36 21.12 -50.48
C ASN A 361 13.52 19.93 -50.00
N TYR A 362 13.49 18.87 -50.81
CA TYR A 362 12.75 17.64 -50.54
C TYR A 362 12.97 17.07 -49.12
N HIS A 363 14.23 17.08 -48.68
CA HIS A 363 14.62 16.57 -47.36
C HIS A 363 13.99 17.36 -46.21
N THR A 364 14.00 18.70 -46.31
CA THR A 364 13.40 19.60 -45.31
C THR A 364 11.91 19.34 -45.12
N ILE A 365 11.20 19.05 -46.21
CA ILE A 365 9.77 18.74 -46.18
C ILE A 365 9.49 17.39 -45.54
N ILE A 366 10.30 16.37 -45.83
CA ILE A 366 10.17 15.08 -45.16
C ILE A 366 10.40 15.24 -43.67
N GLN A 367 11.43 16.00 -43.25
CA GLN A 367 11.67 16.28 -41.83
C GLN A 367 10.47 17.00 -41.20
N TYR A 368 9.89 17.98 -41.88
CA TYR A 368 8.70 18.70 -41.42
C TYR A 368 7.49 17.78 -41.25
N TYR A 369 7.21 16.96 -42.25
CA TYR A 369 6.07 16.05 -42.25
C TYR A 369 6.24 14.98 -41.17
N THR A 370 7.44 14.41 -41.05
CA THR A 370 7.80 13.45 -40.00
C THR A 370 7.62 14.07 -38.62
N PHE A 371 8.17 15.26 -38.37
CA PHE A 371 7.97 15.98 -37.11
C PHE A 371 6.49 16.18 -36.77
N THR A 372 5.70 16.64 -37.74
CA THR A 372 4.27 16.90 -37.54
C THR A 372 3.49 15.62 -37.28
N ALA A 373 3.81 14.53 -38.00
CA ALA A 373 3.20 13.23 -37.80
C ALA A 373 3.52 12.65 -36.41
N ILE A 374 4.76 12.81 -35.93
CA ILE A 374 5.15 12.42 -34.57
C ILE A 374 4.42 13.27 -33.54
N CYS A 375 4.37 14.59 -33.71
CA CYS A 375 3.61 15.48 -32.82
C CYS A 375 2.16 15.02 -32.69
N ASN A 376 1.48 14.74 -33.80
CA ASN A 376 0.10 14.32 -33.79
C ASN A 376 -0.09 12.97 -33.08
N MET A 377 0.82 12.02 -33.31
CA MET A 377 0.81 10.74 -32.60
C MET A 377 0.99 10.92 -31.08
N LEU A 378 1.94 11.76 -30.66
CA LEU A 378 2.15 12.07 -29.24
C LEU A 378 0.93 12.73 -28.61
N LEU A 379 0.28 13.65 -29.34
CA LEU A 379 -0.96 14.29 -28.89
C LEU A 379 -2.15 13.33 -28.83
N GLU A 380 -2.23 12.34 -29.73
CA GLU A 380 -3.19 11.23 -29.65
C GLU A 380 -2.93 10.34 -28.44
N GLU A 381 -1.67 10.05 -28.16
CA GLU A 381 -1.27 9.29 -26.97
C GLU A 381 -1.63 10.04 -25.69
N ILE A 382 -1.34 11.34 -25.59
CA ILE A 382 -1.75 12.16 -24.43
C ILE A 382 -3.28 12.18 -24.28
N ASP A 383 -4.02 12.32 -25.38
CA ASP A 383 -5.50 12.26 -25.34
C ASP A 383 -6.01 10.89 -24.85
N SER A 384 -5.36 9.80 -25.27
CA SER A 384 -5.63 8.45 -24.75
C SER A 384 -5.38 8.36 -23.24
N ARG A 385 -4.26 8.91 -22.75
CA ARG A 385 -3.94 8.94 -21.31
C ARG A 385 -4.86 9.86 -20.50
N ASN A 386 -5.33 10.95 -21.09
CA ASN A 386 -6.35 11.81 -20.48
C ASN A 386 -7.67 11.05 -20.32
N LYS A 387 -8.08 10.27 -21.32
CA LYS A 387 -9.26 9.40 -21.25
C LYS A 387 -9.10 8.32 -20.19
N GLU A 388 -7.95 7.66 -20.13
CA GLU A 388 -7.62 6.68 -19.08
C GLU A 388 -7.75 7.29 -17.68
N CYS A 389 -7.15 8.46 -17.45
CA CYS A 389 -7.26 9.20 -16.18
C CYS A 389 -8.70 9.59 -15.83
N ASN A 390 -9.49 10.06 -16.82
CA ASN A 390 -10.87 10.45 -16.60
C ASN A 390 -11.76 9.25 -16.22
N ILE A 391 -11.58 8.10 -16.89
CA ILE A 391 -12.33 6.88 -16.56
C ILE A 391 -11.89 6.38 -15.18
N ALA A 392 -10.59 6.40 -14.87
CA ALA A 392 -10.10 6.04 -13.54
C ALA A 392 -10.72 6.95 -12.47
N SER A 393 -10.69 8.27 -12.66
CA SER A 393 -11.32 9.25 -11.76
C SER A 393 -12.82 8.96 -11.54
N GLN A 394 -13.55 8.53 -12.58
CA GLN A 394 -14.97 8.15 -12.44
C GLN A 394 -15.19 6.95 -11.52
N CYS A 395 -14.25 5.99 -11.48
CA CYS A 395 -14.31 4.87 -10.53
C CYS A 395 -14.17 5.33 -9.07
N PHE A 396 -13.54 6.48 -8.82
CA PHE A 396 -13.39 7.08 -7.49
C PHE A 396 -14.44 8.18 -7.19
N ASN A 397 -15.38 8.44 -8.12
CA ASN A 397 -16.42 9.45 -7.95
C ASN A 397 -17.55 8.99 -7.00
N PHE A 398 -17.51 7.74 -6.55
CA PHE A 398 -18.28 7.32 -5.38
C PHE A 398 -17.72 8.09 -4.17
N LYS A 399 -18.60 8.64 -3.33
CA LYS A 399 -18.24 9.21 -2.02
C LYS A 399 -17.72 8.11 -1.10
N ASN A 400 -16.62 7.46 -1.48
CA ASN A 400 -16.00 6.43 -0.69
C ASN A 400 -15.21 7.15 0.40
N GLU A 401 -15.91 7.42 1.50
CA GLU A 401 -15.41 8.11 2.67
C GLU A 401 -14.10 7.49 3.17
N VAL A 402 -13.96 6.17 3.01
CA VAL A 402 -12.73 5.40 3.26
C VAL A 402 -11.58 5.92 2.41
N ILE A 403 -11.73 6.02 1.09
CA ILE A 403 -10.64 6.42 0.19
C ILE A 403 -10.21 7.85 0.49
N ASN A 404 -11.17 8.75 0.76
CA ASN A 404 -10.88 10.14 1.12
C ASN A 404 -10.14 10.26 2.47
N LYS A 405 -10.48 9.42 3.44
CA LYS A 405 -9.82 9.44 4.76
C LYS A 405 -8.46 8.77 4.72
N THR A 406 -8.27 7.78 3.86
CA THR A 406 -7.11 6.87 3.92
C THR A 406 -6.10 7.10 2.79
N THR A 407 -6.43 7.94 1.80
CA THR A 407 -5.57 8.21 0.65
C THR A 407 -5.78 9.64 0.12
N ASN A 408 -4.81 10.18 -0.62
CA ASN A 408 -4.97 11.43 -1.38
C ASN A 408 -5.43 11.21 -2.85
N ILE A 409 -5.89 10.00 -3.22
CA ILE A 409 -6.17 9.62 -4.62
C ILE A 409 -7.18 10.56 -5.27
N ILE A 410 -8.22 10.94 -4.54
CA ILE A 410 -9.28 11.82 -5.04
C ILE A 410 -8.75 13.24 -5.30
N GLU A 411 -7.88 13.76 -4.43
CA GLU A 411 -7.20 15.03 -4.64
C GLU A 411 -6.28 14.98 -5.86
N ALA A 412 -5.50 13.91 -6.01
CA ALA A 412 -4.61 13.71 -7.15
C ALA A 412 -5.39 13.71 -8.48
N PHE A 413 -6.53 12.99 -8.56
CA PHE A 413 -7.37 13.02 -9.75
C PHE A 413 -8.05 14.37 -9.99
N ASN A 414 -8.47 15.08 -8.93
CA ASN A 414 -9.09 16.40 -9.07
C ASN A 414 -8.11 17.43 -9.63
N GLN A 415 -6.86 17.42 -9.17
CA GLN A 415 -5.78 18.24 -9.73
C GLN A 415 -5.57 17.90 -11.22
N GLU A 416 -5.53 16.62 -11.55
CA GLU A 416 -5.34 16.18 -12.93
C GLU A 416 -6.50 16.51 -13.85
N LYS A 417 -7.75 16.50 -13.35
CA LYS A 417 -8.93 16.89 -14.12
C LYS A 417 -8.86 18.35 -14.56
N GLN A 418 -8.38 19.25 -13.70
CA GLN A 418 -8.13 20.64 -14.06
C GLN A 418 -7.05 20.75 -15.15
N ASN A 419 -5.97 19.97 -15.01
CA ASN A 419 -4.90 19.91 -16.00
C ASN A 419 -5.40 19.39 -17.36
N ILE A 420 -6.25 18.36 -17.38
CA ILE A 420 -6.83 17.80 -18.60
C ILE A 420 -7.66 18.85 -19.33
N ALA A 421 -8.55 19.56 -18.62
CA ALA A 421 -9.42 20.56 -19.24
C ALA A 421 -8.61 21.68 -19.93
N LEU A 422 -7.56 22.18 -19.28
CA LEU A 422 -6.66 23.19 -19.84
C LEU A 422 -5.88 22.65 -21.04
N PHE A 423 -5.43 21.39 -20.97
CA PHE A 423 -4.60 20.79 -22.01
C PHE A 423 -5.40 20.38 -23.25
N GLN A 424 -6.67 20.00 -23.10
CA GLN A 424 -7.52 19.53 -24.21
C GLN A 424 -7.69 20.59 -25.30
N ALA A 425 -8.00 21.83 -24.92
CA ALA A 425 -8.13 22.95 -25.86
C ALA A 425 -6.81 23.22 -26.61
N THR A 426 -5.69 23.05 -25.92
CA THR A 426 -4.35 23.21 -26.50
C THR A 426 -4.05 22.09 -27.50
N ILE A 427 -4.35 20.82 -27.16
CA ILE A 427 -4.20 19.69 -28.08
C ILE A 427 -4.96 19.94 -29.39
N GLU A 428 -6.23 20.34 -29.31
CA GLU A 428 -7.07 20.58 -30.48
C GLU A 428 -6.53 21.72 -31.34
N LYS A 429 -6.14 22.84 -30.72
CA LYS A 429 -5.51 23.98 -31.40
C LYS A 429 -4.22 23.56 -32.11
N THR A 430 -3.34 22.80 -31.46
CA THR A 430 -2.09 22.33 -32.04
C THR A 430 -2.32 21.34 -33.18
N LYS A 431 -3.26 20.39 -33.04
CA LYS A 431 -3.63 19.45 -34.13
C LYS A 431 -4.15 20.19 -35.35
N LEU A 432 -5.04 21.17 -35.16
CA LEU A 432 -5.57 21.99 -36.24
C LEU A 432 -4.47 22.83 -36.91
N GLY A 433 -3.61 23.47 -36.11
CA GLY A 433 -2.46 24.22 -36.61
C GLY A 433 -1.53 23.35 -37.46
N ASN A 434 -1.23 22.14 -37.00
CA ASN A 434 -0.43 21.14 -37.72
C ASN A 434 -1.08 20.72 -39.05
N GLN A 435 -2.40 20.49 -39.06
CA GLN A 435 -3.14 20.17 -40.29
C GLN A 435 -3.07 21.31 -41.31
N ILE A 436 -3.28 22.56 -40.88
CA ILE A 436 -3.18 23.74 -41.75
C ILE A 436 -1.77 23.87 -42.32
N LYS A 437 -0.74 23.70 -41.49
CA LYS A 437 0.66 23.77 -41.94
C LYS A 437 0.97 22.69 -42.98
N ILE A 438 0.51 21.45 -42.79
CA ILE A 438 0.64 20.36 -43.78
C ILE A 438 -0.07 20.72 -45.10
N GLN A 439 -1.31 21.22 -45.04
CA GLN A 439 -2.07 21.60 -46.24
C GLN A 439 -1.36 22.69 -47.04
N ASN A 440 -0.80 23.70 -46.36
CA ASN A 440 -0.06 24.78 -47.02
C ASN A 440 1.19 24.25 -47.75
N VAL A 441 1.91 23.30 -47.15
CA VAL A 441 3.04 22.62 -47.79
C VAL A 441 2.57 21.86 -49.03
N ILE A 442 1.49 21.08 -48.94
CA ILE A 442 0.94 20.33 -50.08
C ILE A 442 0.53 21.26 -51.24
N ILE A 443 -0.13 22.38 -50.94
CA ILE A 443 -0.53 23.38 -51.95
C ILE A 443 0.69 23.95 -52.66
N TYR A 444 1.73 24.32 -51.90
CA TYR A 444 2.98 24.83 -52.45
C TYR A 444 3.62 23.84 -53.43
N PHE A 445 3.58 22.53 -53.14
CA PHE A 445 4.10 21.50 -54.04
C PHE A 445 3.29 21.33 -55.31
N LYS A 446 1.96 21.27 -55.20
CA LYS A 446 1.06 21.14 -56.35
C LYS A 446 1.27 22.29 -57.34
N GLN A 447 1.56 23.49 -56.83
CA GLN A 447 1.83 24.67 -57.64
C GLN A 447 3.23 24.66 -58.28
N ASN A 448 4.21 23.95 -57.71
CA ASN A 448 5.60 23.94 -58.18
C ASN A 448 6.04 22.69 -58.98
N GLN A 449 5.12 21.72 -59.23
CA GLN A 449 5.13 20.62 -60.22
C GLN A 449 6.41 19.75 -60.44
N LYS A 450 7.55 19.97 -59.77
CA LYS A 450 8.83 19.29 -60.08
C LYS A 450 9.31 18.23 -59.07
N LEU A 451 8.53 17.91 -58.04
CA LEU A 451 8.98 16.99 -56.98
C LEU A 451 7.92 15.91 -56.73
N ALA A 452 8.12 14.73 -57.32
CA ALA A 452 7.40 13.51 -56.95
C ALA A 452 8.10 12.87 -55.73
N CYS A 453 7.33 12.38 -54.75
CA CYS A 453 7.83 11.83 -53.48
C CYS A 453 7.46 10.35 -53.33
N PRO A 454 8.21 9.43 -53.95
CA PRO A 454 8.01 8.00 -53.67
C PRO A 454 8.47 7.68 -52.24
N ASN A 455 7.69 6.86 -51.53
CA ASN A 455 8.00 6.27 -50.20
C ASN A 455 7.87 7.15 -48.93
N ILE A 456 7.20 8.30 -48.97
CA ILE A 456 6.98 9.13 -47.75
C ILE A 456 6.29 8.33 -46.62
N ASN A 457 5.28 7.53 -46.97
CA ASN A 457 4.53 6.70 -46.01
C ASN A 457 5.41 5.65 -45.32
N GLN A 458 6.39 5.10 -46.04
CA GLN A 458 7.30 4.10 -45.49
C GLN A 458 8.28 4.73 -44.49
N GLN A 459 8.82 5.92 -44.81
CA GLN A 459 9.70 6.64 -43.89
C GLN A 459 8.97 7.08 -42.61
N ILE A 460 7.72 7.54 -42.74
CA ILE A 460 6.87 7.85 -41.58
C ILE A 460 6.72 6.60 -40.70
N ASN A 461 6.36 5.45 -41.29
CA ASN A 461 6.17 4.21 -40.55
C ASN A 461 7.44 3.72 -39.84
N ASN A 462 8.62 3.85 -40.46
CA ASN A 462 9.89 3.50 -39.81
C ASN A 462 10.15 4.36 -38.58
N VAL A 463 9.93 5.66 -38.68
CA VAL A 463 10.10 6.58 -37.55
C VAL A 463 9.04 6.33 -36.46
N LYS A 464 7.80 5.98 -36.83
CA LYS A 464 6.78 5.54 -35.86
C LYS A 464 7.27 4.32 -35.05
N ASN A 465 7.88 3.35 -35.73
CA ASN A 465 8.37 2.12 -35.09
C ASN A 465 9.56 2.39 -34.15
N GLU A 466 10.51 3.22 -34.55
CA GLU A 466 11.65 3.63 -33.72
C GLU A 466 11.20 4.39 -32.46
N LEU A 467 10.22 5.29 -32.60
CA LEU A 467 9.60 5.99 -31.48
C LEU A 467 8.89 5.04 -30.53
N HIS A 468 8.08 4.11 -31.06
CA HIS A 468 7.38 3.12 -30.24
C HIS A 468 8.36 2.26 -29.42
N GLN A 469 9.51 1.89 -30.01
CA GLN A 469 10.59 1.18 -29.30
C GLN A 469 11.26 2.06 -28.22
N SER A 470 11.51 3.35 -28.51
CA SER A 470 12.02 4.31 -27.50
C SER A 470 11.05 4.47 -26.32
N PHE A 471 9.74 4.49 -26.58
CA PHE A 471 8.71 4.54 -25.55
C PHE A 471 8.75 3.33 -24.62
N GLN A 472 8.82 2.12 -25.19
CA GLN A 472 8.90 0.88 -24.40
C GLN A 472 10.21 0.77 -23.61
N ASN A 473 11.31 1.31 -24.13
CA ASN A 473 12.61 1.24 -23.45
C ASN A 473 12.73 2.28 -22.32
N LYS A 474 12.22 3.51 -22.50
CA LYS A 474 12.24 4.53 -21.44
C LYS A 474 11.28 4.22 -20.29
N SER A 475 10.11 3.63 -20.56
CA SER A 475 9.19 3.18 -19.50
C SER A 475 9.79 2.05 -18.67
N LYS A 476 10.50 1.10 -19.29
CA LYS A 476 11.25 0.04 -18.60
C LYS A 476 12.41 0.58 -17.76
N ASN A 477 13.19 1.53 -18.28
CA ASN A 477 14.36 2.07 -17.59
C ASN A 477 13.98 3.04 -16.44
N LYS A 478 12.87 3.80 -16.55
CA LYS A 478 12.37 4.62 -15.43
C LYS A 478 11.66 3.79 -14.35
N ALA A 479 11.00 2.69 -14.72
CA ALA A 479 10.46 1.72 -13.75
C ALA A 479 11.56 0.99 -12.95
N GLN A 480 12.80 0.98 -13.45
CA GLN A 480 13.99 0.54 -12.69
C GLN A 480 14.62 1.67 -11.83
N SER A 481 14.13 2.91 -11.94
CA SER A 481 14.66 4.11 -11.26
C SER A 481 13.75 4.67 -10.16
N TYR A 482 12.65 3.99 -9.83
CA TYR A 482 12.07 4.16 -8.50
C TYR A 482 13.19 3.96 -7.48
N PRO A 483 13.19 4.64 -6.32
CA PRO A 483 14.06 4.20 -5.25
C PRO A 483 13.77 2.72 -5.07
N GLN A 484 14.73 1.88 -5.47
CA GLN A 484 15.08 0.75 -4.64
C GLN A 484 15.10 1.37 -3.26
N ILE A 485 14.11 1.03 -2.45
CA ILE A 485 14.24 1.19 -1.01
C ILE A 485 15.54 0.44 -0.76
N ASN A 486 16.65 1.17 -0.73
CA ASN A 486 17.92 0.56 -0.43
C ASN A 486 17.68 0.08 1.00
N PRO A 487 17.68 -1.24 1.23
CA PRO A 487 17.68 -1.72 2.59
C PRO A 487 18.83 -1.00 3.33
N PRO A 488 18.68 -0.73 4.63
CA PRO A 488 19.74 -0.11 5.42
C PRO A 488 21.09 -0.79 5.13
N PRO A 489 22.20 -0.05 5.14
CA PRO A 489 23.49 -0.50 4.62
C PRO A 489 23.78 -1.92 5.09
N LYS A 490 24.03 -2.83 4.14
CA LYS A 490 24.33 -4.23 4.38
C LYS A 490 25.35 -4.36 5.52
N LYS A 491 24.85 -4.71 6.71
CA LYS A 491 25.62 -5.49 7.68
C LYS A 491 25.94 -6.85 7.01
N PRO A 492 27.05 -7.50 7.39
CA PRO A 492 27.50 -8.74 6.74
C PRO A 492 26.34 -9.73 6.67
N ASP A 493 26.13 -10.28 5.47
CA ASP A 493 24.91 -10.96 5.03
C ASP A 493 24.27 -11.82 6.13
N GLN A 494 23.19 -11.31 6.70
CA GLN A 494 22.18 -12.09 7.41
C GLN A 494 20.99 -12.17 6.47
N ASP A 495 20.86 -13.34 5.87
CA ASP A 495 19.77 -13.74 4.99
C ASP A 495 18.40 -13.49 5.60
N ASP A 496 17.44 -13.28 4.71
CA ASP A 496 16.02 -13.06 4.96
C ASP A 496 15.47 -13.90 6.11
N ASP A 497 15.15 -13.25 7.25
CA ASP A 497 14.19 -13.77 8.22
C ASP A 497 12.77 -13.58 7.63
N ASP A 498 12.46 -14.33 6.56
CA ASP A 498 11.40 -15.32 6.73
C ASP A 498 11.75 -15.89 8.11
N ARG A 499 10.89 -15.80 9.14
CA ARG A 499 10.97 -16.89 10.12
C ARG A 499 10.70 -18.12 9.27
N GLU A 500 11.75 -18.68 8.66
CA GLU A 500 11.85 -20.01 8.14
C GLU A 500 11.55 -20.74 9.42
N ILE A 501 10.27 -21.02 9.60
CA ILE A 501 9.77 -22.05 10.47
C ILE A 501 10.72 -23.22 10.14
N PRO A 502 11.79 -23.49 10.94
CA PRO A 502 12.94 -24.29 10.52
C PRO A 502 12.42 -25.52 9.80
N ARG A 503 12.78 -25.62 8.53
CA ARG A 503 12.31 -26.70 7.66
C ARG A 503 13.17 -27.89 7.99
N ILE A 504 12.67 -28.72 8.88
CA ILE A 504 13.42 -29.88 9.36
C ILE A 504 12.97 -31.07 8.54
N TYR A 505 13.89 -31.63 7.77
CA TYR A 505 13.69 -32.92 7.15
C TYR A 505 13.71 -33.99 8.24
N VAL A 506 12.63 -34.76 8.34
CA VAL A 506 12.55 -35.93 9.21
C VAL A 506 12.44 -37.16 8.33
N GLY A 507 13.39 -38.08 8.47
CA GLY A 507 13.35 -39.35 7.76
C GLY A 507 12.14 -40.17 8.22
N ALA A 508 11.22 -40.47 7.32
CA ALA A 508 10.03 -41.22 7.69
C ALA A 508 10.40 -42.68 8.01
N LYS A 509 9.94 -43.20 9.15
CA LYS A 509 10.19 -44.60 9.59
C LYS A 509 9.71 -45.65 8.59
N TYR A 510 8.89 -45.26 7.60
CA TYR A 510 8.35 -46.13 6.56
C TYR A 510 9.13 -46.13 5.24
N HIS A 511 10.15 -45.28 5.06
CA HIS A 511 11.06 -45.38 3.91
C HIS A 511 12.19 -46.38 4.18
N ALA A 512 12.46 -47.26 3.22
CA ALA A 512 13.55 -48.22 3.30
C ALA A 512 14.85 -47.61 2.72
N LYS A 513 16.02 -48.05 3.22
CA LYS A 513 17.35 -47.66 2.67
C LYS A 513 17.56 -48.05 1.20
N LYS A 514 16.68 -48.90 0.65
CA LYS A 514 16.61 -49.28 -0.77
C LYS A 514 15.13 -49.35 -1.16
N ALA A 515 14.81 -48.93 -2.39
CA ALA A 515 13.45 -49.07 -2.93
C ALA A 515 13.02 -50.55 -2.95
N SER A 516 11.77 -50.82 -2.60
CA SER A 516 11.13 -52.12 -2.78
C SER A 516 9.84 -51.95 -3.57
N ALA A 517 9.24 -53.06 -4.01
CA ALA A 517 7.97 -53.05 -4.76
C ALA A 517 6.80 -52.35 -4.03
N ILE A 518 6.94 -52.02 -2.74
CA ILE A 518 5.90 -51.43 -1.89
C ILE A 518 6.32 -50.05 -1.35
N LYS A 519 7.61 -49.69 -1.40
CA LYS A 519 8.14 -48.50 -0.69
C LYS A 519 9.18 -47.74 -1.51
N SER A 520 8.93 -46.45 -1.72
CA SER A 520 9.89 -45.51 -2.32
C SER A 520 11.12 -45.35 -1.42
N ALA A 521 12.30 -45.21 -2.05
CA ALA A 521 13.56 -45.02 -1.35
C ALA A 521 13.59 -43.70 -0.58
N ALA A 522 14.20 -43.71 0.60
CA ALA A 522 14.55 -42.47 1.27
C ALA A 522 15.62 -41.72 0.46
N PRO A 523 15.57 -40.38 0.39
CA PRO A 523 16.63 -39.59 -0.22
C PRO A 523 17.94 -39.77 0.54
N LYS A 524 19.06 -39.77 -0.19
CA LYS A 524 20.40 -39.86 0.43
C LYS A 524 20.69 -38.69 1.37
N ASN A 525 20.28 -37.49 0.97
CA ASN A 525 20.41 -36.28 1.78
C ASN A 525 19.12 -35.44 1.68
N GLY A 526 18.15 -35.78 2.53
CA GLY A 526 16.82 -35.16 2.52
C GLY A 526 16.78 -33.71 3.02
N GLN A 527 17.72 -33.30 3.87
CA GLN A 527 17.82 -31.91 4.33
C GLN A 527 18.40 -31.02 3.24
N ASP A 528 19.48 -31.44 2.57
CA ASP A 528 20.05 -30.72 1.43
C ASP A 528 19.03 -30.57 0.29
N ALA A 529 18.31 -31.65 -0.01
CA ALA A 529 17.20 -31.60 -0.96
C ALA A 529 16.11 -30.59 -0.54
N LEU A 530 15.84 -30.44 0.75
CA LEU A 530 14.83 -29.53 1.29
C LEU A 530 15.28 -28.07 1.24
N ASP A 531 16.53 -27.81 1.62
CA ASP A 531 17.14 -26.48 1.65
C ASP A 531 17.19 -25.88 0.24
N PHE A 532 17.52 -26.70 -0.77
CA PHE A 532 17.57 -26.30 -2.18
C PHE A 532 16.31 -26.64 -2.99
N SER A 533 15.20 -26.99 -2.33
CA SER A 533 13.96 -27.37 -3.02
C SER A 533 13.16 -26.17 -3.54
N LEU A 534 12.53 -26.38 -4.69
CA LEU A 534 11.58 -25.45 -5.30
C LEU A 534 10.15 -25.77 -4.87
N PRO A 535 9.34 -24.76 -4.51
CA PRO A 535 7.95 -24.98 -4.15
C PRO A 535 7.10 -25.30 -5.39
N ILE A 536 6.34 -26.39 -5.32
CA ILE A 536 5.29 -26.72 -6.28
C ILE A 536 3.93 -26.24 -5.76
N GLY A 537 3.78 -26.14 -4.44
CA GLY A 537 2.60 -25.60 -3.77
C GLY A 537 2.86 -25.35 -2.29
N PRO A 538 1.82 -25.05 -1.48
CA PRO A 538 1.98 -24.65 -0.08
C PRO A 538 2.46 -25.79 0.86
N ARG A 539 2.42 -27.04 0.38
CA ARG A 539 2.78 -28.25 1.15
C ARG A 539 3.72 -29.21 0.41
N ILE A 540 4.05 -28.93 -0.86
CA ILE A 540 4.87 -29.83 -1.69
C ILE A 540 6.01 -29.04 -2.31
N ARG A 541 7.20 -29.60 -2.25
CA ARG A 541 8.42 -29.07 -2.85
C ARG A 541 9.15 -30.18 -3.58
N VAL A 542 9.97 -29.81 -4.55
CA VAL A 542 10.87 -30.73 -5.25
C VAL A 542 12.28 -30.20 -5.19
N GLY A 543 13.22 -31.05 -4.78
CA GLY A 543 14.64 -30.74 -4.73
C GLY A 543 15.45 -31.74 -5.53
N ILE A 544 16.69 -31.37 -5.82
CA ILE A 544 17.70 -32.32 -6.31
C ILE A 544 18.84 -32.33 -5.30
N SER A 545 19.22 -33.53 -4.88
CA SER A 545 20.38 -33.74 -4.01
C SER A 545 21.06 -35.03 -4.40
N GLU A 546 22.40 -35.03 -4.47
CA GLU A 546 23.20 -36.21 -4.81
C GLU A 546 22.73 -36.98 -6.06
N ASN A 547 22.33 -36.23 -7.09
CA ASN A 547 21.80 -36.77 -8.35
C ASN A 547 20.47 -37.55 -8.21
N GLU A 548 19.69 -37.28 -7.16
CA GLU A 548 18.34 -37.81 -6.94
C GLU A 548 17.31 -36.68 -7.03
N ILE A 549 16.18 -36.96 -7.69
CA ILE A 549 15.00 -36.08 -7.62
C ILE A 549 14.27 -36.46 -6.33
N VAL A 550 14.01 -35.48 -5.47
CA VAL A 550 13.37 -35.70 -4.17
C VAL A 550 12.09 -34.89 -4.08
N ILE A 551 10.98 -35.58 -3.81
CA ILE A 551 9.70 -34.93 -3.54
C ILE A 551 9.53 -34.82 -2.03
N LEU A 552 9.20 -33.61 -1.56
CA LEU A 552 9.13 -33.26 -0.14
C LEU A 552 7.74 -32.74 0.18
N ALA A 553 7.10 -33.33 1.19
CA ALA A 553 5.78 -32.95 1.67
C ALA A 553 5.84 -32.46 3.13
N ARG A 554 5.18 -31.33 3.42
CA ARG A 554 5.09 -30.78 4.77
C ARG A 554 4.09 -31.58 5.60
N THR A 555 4.54 -32.14 6.71
CA THR A 555 3.77 -33.07 7.54
C THR A 555 3.25 -32.40 8.82
N LEU A 556 4.01 -31.49 9.43
CA LEU A 556 3.61 -30.84 10.68
C LEU A 556 4.10 -29.39 10.76
N LEU A 557 3.31 -28.52 11.40
CA LEU A 557 3.74 -27.22 11.90
C LEU A 557 3.93 -27.34 13.42
N ARG A 558 5.15 -27.15 13.91
CA ARG A 558 5.49 -27.24 15.33
C ARG A 558 5.05 -25.96 16.06
N PRO A 559 4.47 -26.07 17.27
CA PRO A 559 4.01 -24.92 18.06
C PRO A 559 5.10 -23.87 18.36
N GLN A 560 6.37 -24.29 18.42
CA GLN A 560 7.52 -23.44 18.71
C GLN A 560 8.14 -22.76 17.47
N GLY A 561 7.44 -22.81 16.32
CA GLY A 561 7.96 -22.30 15.05
C GLY A 561 8.97 -23.27 14.44
N GLY A 562 8.47 -24.31 13.74
CA GLY A 562 9.24 -25.24 12.91
C GLY A 562 8.33 -26.05 11.97
N SER A 563 8.79 -26.50 10.81
CA SER A 563 7.95 -27.21 9.84
C SER A 563 8.64 -28.50 9.49
N GLU A 564 7.95 -29.61 9.73
CA GLU A 564 8.49 -30.93 9.52
C GLU A 564 8.16 -31.38 8.11
N TRP A 565 9.17 -31.84 7.38
CA TRP A 565 9.06 -32.30 6.00
C TRP A 565 9.55 -33.73 5.88
N HIS A 566 8.78 -34.54 5.16
CA HIS A 566 9.18 -35.89 4.77
C HIS A 566 9.31 -35.94 3.25
N GLY A 567 10.23 -36.75 2.75
CA GLY A 567 10.43 -36.87 1.31
C GLY A 567 11.00 -38.20 0.88
N TYR A 568 10.78 -38.51 -0.39
CA TYR A 568 11.23 -39.73 -1.04
C TYR A 568 11.98 -39.39 -2.33
N ALA A 569 12.97 -40.22 -2.65
CA ALA A 569 13.64 -40.17 -3.93
C ALA A 569 12.77 -40.82 -5.02
N THR A 570 12.75 -40.22 -6.20
CA THR A 570 12.00 -40.68 -7.37
C THR A 570 12.86 -40.56 -8.63
N THR A 571 12.42 -41.21 -9.72
CA THR A 571 13.07 -41.13 -11.02
C THR A 571 12.24 -40.32 -12.00
N TRP A 572 12.87 -39.84 -13.07
CA TRP A 572 12.18 -39.12 -14.12
C TRP A 572 11.05 -39.96 -14.77
N ASP A 573 11.33 -41.24 -15.03
CA ASP A 573 10.38 -42.15 -15.67
C ASP A 573 9.15 -42.42 -14.77
N ASP A 574 9.34 -42.45 -13.45
CA ASP A 574 8.25 -42.57 -12.47
C ASP A 574 7.35 -41.33 -12.50
N LEU A 575 7.92 -40.13 -12.69
CA LEU A 575 7.15 -38.89 -12.75
C LEU A 575 6.36 -38.75 -14.05
N GLU A 576 6.93 -39.22 -15.17
CA GLU A 576 6.22 -39.26 -16.45
C GLU A 576 5.08 -40.29 -16.43
N SER A 577 5.32 -41.49 -15.88
CA SER A 577 4.30 -42.54 -15.80
C SER A 577 3.14 -42.19 -14.86
N ASN A 578 3.41 -41.47 -13.76
CA ASN A 578 2.38 -41.01 -12.81
C ASN A 578 1.71 -39.67 -13.20
N GLN A 579 2.03 -39.11 -14.37
CA GLN A 579 1.46 -37.85 -14.88
C GLN A 579 1.68 -36.62 -13.96
N GLU A 580 2.81 -36.54 -13.25
CA GLU A 580 3.13 -35.44 -12.33
C GLU A 580 3.61 -34.17 -13.06
N SER A 581 2.73 -33.63 -13.92
CA SER A 581 3.08 -32.60 -14.92
C SER A 581 3.62 -31.29 -14.34
N GLU A 582 3.21 -30.90 -13.13
CA GLU A 582 3.70 -29.67 -12.47
C GLU A 582 5.12 -29.82 -11.92
N ILE A 583 5.50 -31.01 -11.45
CA ILE A 583 6.87 -31.30 -10.99
C ILE A 583 7.83 -31.26 -12.19
N LEU A 584 7.46 -31.97 -13.25
CA LEU A 584 8.22 -32.02 -14.51
C LEU A 584 8.41 -30.62 -15.12
N LYS A 585 7.36 -29.80 -15.13
CA LYS A 585 7.43 -28.39 -15.58
C LYS A 585 8.35 -27.57 -14.70
N THR A 586 8.25 -27.72 -13.37
CA THR A 586 9.05 -26.95 -12.40
C THR A 586 10.54 -27.25 -12.55
N LEU A 587 10.92 -28.53 -12.66
CA LEU A 587 12.31 -28.94 -12.86
C LEU A 587 12.88 -28.43 -14.20
N LYS A 588 12.10 -28.52 -15.29
CA LYS A 588 12.52 -28.02 -16.62
C LYS A 588 12.67 -26.50 -16.65
N LYS A 589 11.68 -25.76 -16.11
CA LYS A 589 11.66 -24.30 -16.11
C LYS A 589 12.85 -23.70 -15.35
N ASN A 590 13.27 -24.35 -14.28
CA ASN A 590 14.38 -23.88 -13.44
C ASN A 590 15.74 -24.48 -13.84
N GLY A 591 15.82 -25.19 -14.98
CA GLY A 591 17.09 -25.68 -15.51
C GLY A 591 17.77 -26.74 -14.65
N LEU A 592 17.02 -27.45 -13.80
CA LEU A 592 17.55 -28.52 -12.94
C LEU A 592 17.70 -29.85 -13.70
N VAL A 593 16.97 -29.98 -14.81
CA VAL A 593 16.99 -31.16 -15.68
C VAL A 593 16.87 -30.75 -17.14
N LYS A 594 17.38 -31.59 -18.04
CA LYS A 594 17.17 -31.48 -19.50
C LYS A 594 15.76 -31.94 -19.88
N ASN A 595 15.37 -31.69 -21.14
CA ASN A 595 14.05 -32.09 -21.66
C ASN A 595 13.74 -33.59 -21.53
N ASN A 596 14.78 -34.43 -21.49
CA ASN A 596 14.72 -35.89 -21.32
C ASN A 596 14.95 -36.35 -19.86
N GLY A 597 14.87 -35.43 -18.89
CA GLY A 597 14.95 -35.77 -17.46
C GLY A 597 16.35 -35.93 -16.88
N LYS A 598 17.40 -35.79 -17.69
CA LYS A 598 18.77 -35.86 -17.19
C LYS A 598 19.08 -34.64 -16.31
N ILE A 599 19.44 -34.86 -15.05
CA ILE A 599 19.89 -33.84 -14.09
C ILE A 599 21.11 -33.11 -14.66
N ILE A 600 21.14 -31.79 -14.53
CA ILE A 600 22.16 -30.89 -15.12
C ILE A 600 23.32 -30.68 -14.16
#